data_AF-A0AAV0Q9V0-F1
#
_entry.id   AF-A0AAV0Q9V0-F1
#
_cell.length_a   1.000
_cell.length_b   1.000
_cell.length_c   1.000
_cell.angle_alpha   90.00
_cell.angle_beta   90.00
_cell.angle_gamma   90.00
#
_symmetry.space_group_name_H-M   'P 1'
#
loop_
_entity.id
_entity.type
_entity.pdbx_description
1 polymer ?
#
loop_
_entity_poly.entity_id
_entity_poly.type
_entity_poly.pdbx_seq_one_letter_code
_entity_poly.pdbx_strand_id
1 'polypeptide(L)'
;LSVTLSKYHSSAATGTENEERTSQSEEETIKQILQYGPSAASIWCQLRANHTSYASYPTLTKDVIGIVATLGRVDDDNLSRPYCGEFVLDDPQRRLDLLKPKLSTGESPPGFLGFAVNMINVEYMNLFFLTSSGHGLRETLLYNIFSRLQVYKTREDMLLARPCISDGAISLDGGMIRHPGIFSLGSWKEMNIRFPRSSASSAPSKYSETEKQLMEMRWKKEKMEEDMKREQALLDAARHQFQRKKEEFVKFLAESSSYAAQQPHMHPMQQQQQQQQQQPMHPMQQNHFMNR
;
A
#
# COMPACT_ATOMS: atom_id res chain seq x y z
N LEU A 1 11.26 -19.82 -11.20
CA LEU A 1 11.59 -18.93 -10.07
C LEU A 1 11.65 -19.69 -8.74
N SER A 2 10.55 -20.25 -8.21
CA SER A 2 10.59 -20.96 -6.90
C SER A 2 11.55 -22.16 -6.85
N VAL A 3 11.63 -22.96 -7.92
CA VAL A 3 12.58 -24.09 -8.02
C VAL A 3 14.03 -23.59 -8.06
N THR A 4 14.26 -22.44 -8.68
CA THR A 4 15.57 -21.80 -8.80
C THR A 4 16.03 -21.29 -7.43
N LEU A 5 15.18 -20.56 -6.70
CA LEU A 5 15.43 -20.10 -5.34
C LEU A 5 15.66 -21.25 -4.35
N SER A 6 14.86 -22.31 -4.43
CA SER A 6 15.02 -23.48 -3.55
C SER A 6 16.39 -24.15 -3.71
N LYS A 7 16.95 -24.20 -4.92
CA LYS A 7 18.31 -24.69 -5.15
C LYS A 7 19.38 -23.75 -4.57
N TYR A 8 19.13 -22.44 -4.58
CA TYR A 8 20.04 -21.46 -4.00
C TYR A 8 20.00 -21.46 -2.46
N HIS A 9 18.83 -21.54 -1.82
CA HIS A 9 18.74 -21.67 -0.34
C HIS A 9 19.47 -22.92 0.17
N SER A 10 19.41 -24.02 -0.58
CA SER A 10 20.13 -25.25 -0.26
C SER A 10 21.66 -25.14 -0.49
N SER A 11 22.12 -24.13 -1.23
CA SER A 11 23.52 -23.88 -1.58
C SER A 11 24.13 -22.67 -0.86
N ALA A 12 23.32 -21.77 -0.29
CA ALA A 12 23.76 -20.62 0.51
C ALA A 12 24.00 -21.00 1.98
N ALA A 13 23.35 -22.07 2.46
CA ALA A 13 23.57 -22.68 3.78
C ALA A 13 25.02 -23.18 4.02
N THR A 14 25.92 -23.02 3.06
CA THR A 14 27.35 -23.37 3.15
C THR A 14 28.29 -22.15 3.21
N GLY A 15 27.77 -20.91 3.29
CA GLY A 15 28.55 -19.67 3.41
C GLY A 15 28.53 -19.08 4.85
N THR A 16 29.45 -19.52 5.69
CA THR A 16 29.22 -19.70 7.14
C THR A 16 29.45 -18.52 8.09
N GLU A 17 29.95 -17.35 7.67
CA GLU A 17 30.42 -16.35 8.67
C GLU A 17 29.57 -15.06 8.81
N ASN A 18 28.76 -14.72 7.80
CA ASN A 18 28.07 -13.40 7.74
C ASN A 18 26.57 -13.47 8.10
N GLU A 19 25.87 -14.56 7.77
CA GLU A 19 24.50 -14.81 8.26
C GLU A 19 24.47 -15.02 9.77
N GLU A 20 25.52 -15.58 10.35
CA GLU A 20 25.67 -15.74 11.80
C GLU A 20 25.65 -14.40 12.56
N ARG A 21 26.31 -13.35 12.04
CA ARG A 21 26.43 -12.05 12.73
C ARG A 21 25.12 -11.25 12.75
N THR A 22 24.34 -11.30 11.67
CA THR A 22 23.02 -10.65 11.62
C THR A 22 22.04 -11.39 12.55
N SER A 23 22.07 -12.72 12.52
CA SER A 23 21.26 -13.58 13.39
C SER A 23 21.58 -13.35 14.88
N GLN A 24 22.85 -13.15 15.23
CA GLN A 24 23.29 -12.82 16.59
C GLN A 24 22.76 -11.46 17.09
N SER A 25 22.75 -10.42 16.23
CA SER A 25 22.24 -9.10 16.61
C SER A 25 20.72 -9.10 16.81
N GLU A 26 19.98 -9.88 16.03
CA GLU A 26 18.55 -10.04 16.19
C GLU A 26 18.21 -10.79 17.48
N GLU A 27 18.95 -11.87 17.77
CA GLU A 27 18.80 -12.64 19.01
C GLU A 27 19.06 -11.79 20.26
N GLU A 28 20.08 -10.91 20.22
CA GLU A 28 20.36 -9.96 21.30
C GLU A 28 19.20 -8.97 21.50
N THR A 29 18.60 -8.50 20.42
CA THR A 29 17.44 -7.60 20.46
C THR A 29 16.22 -8.31 21.06
N ILE A 30 15.99 -9.57 20.71
CA ILE A 30 14.93 -10.40 21.31
C ILE A 30 15.15 -10.57 22.81
N LYS A 31 16.39 -10.82 23.26
CA LYS A 31 16.72 -10.89 24.69
C LYS A 31 16.41 -9.59 25.41
N GLN A 32 16.75 -8.44 24.82
CA GLN A 32 16.41 -7.12 25.38
C GLN A 32 14.88 -6.92 25.50
N ILE A 33 14.11 -7.33 24.49
CA ILE A 33 12.63 -7.25 24.50
C ILE A 33 12.04 -8.12 25.62
N LEU A 34 12.53 -9.36 25.78
CA LEU A 34 12.08 -10.27 26.83
C LEU A 34 12.37 -9.74 28.24
N GLN A 35 13.46 -8.98 28.39
CA GLN A 35 13.88 -8.40 29.67
C GLN A 35 13.08 -7.13 30.04
N TYR A 36 12.47 -6.44 29.08
CA TYR A 36 11.79 -5.15 29.29
C TYR A 36 10.40 -5.28 29.97
N GLY A 37 9.98 -6.50 30.37
CA GLY A 37 8.73 -6.77 31.09
C GLY A 37 7.61 -7.33 30.19
N PRO A 38 6.42 -7.64 30.75
CA PRO A 38 5.32 -8.28 30.03
C PRO A 38 4.65 -7.29 29.07
N SER A 39 5.23 -7.16 27.88
CA SER A 39 4.67 -6.41 26.75
C SER A 39 4.09 -7.37 25.71
N ALA A 40 3.22 -6.88 24.82
CA ALA A 40 2.76 -7.69 23.69
C ALA A 40 3.94 -8.21 22.85
N ALA A 41 5.01 -7.42 22.72
CA ALA A 41 6.25 -7.78 22.06
C ALA A 41 6.99 -8.94 22.77
N SER A 42 7.10 -8.93 24.10
CA SER A 42 7.73 -10.02 24.83
C SER A 42 6.91 -11.32 24.75
N ILE A 43 5.58 -11.22 24.81
CA ILE A 43 4.68 -12.37 24.65
C ILE A 43 4.83 -12.96 23.23
N TRP A 44 4.91 -12.11 22.21
CA TRP A 44 5.17 -12.53 20.83
C TRP A 44 6.49 -13.30 20.67
N CYS A 45 7.58 -12.77 21.23
CA CYS A 45 8.88 -13.42 21.22
C CYS A 45 8.83 -14.80 21.89
N GLN A 46 8.12 -14.93 23.02
CA GLN A 46 7.93 -16.21 23.71
C GLN A 46 7.13 -17.22 22.87
N LEU A 47 6.04 -16.78 22.24
CA LEU A 47 5.25 -17.63 21.35
C LEU A 47 6.09 -18.13 20.17
N ARG A 48 6.84 -17.24 19.52
CA ARG A 48 7.71 -17.60 18.39
C ARG A 48 8.82 -18.59 18.78
N ALA A 49 9.43 -18.43 19.96
CA ALA A 49 10.50 -19.32 20.44
C ALA A 49 10.01 -20.74 20.77
N ASN A 50 8.75 -20.89 21.19
CA ASN A 50 8.18 -22.18 21.63
C ASN A 50 7.62 -23.04 20.48
N HIS A 51 7.51 -22.49 19.26
CA HIS A 51 6.93 -23.19 18.10
C HIS A 51 7.82 -24.27 17.44
N THR A 52 8.93 -24.66 18.06
CA THR A 52 9.65 -25.89 17.71
C THR A 52 8.97 -27.17 18.23
N SER A 53 7.83 -27.07 18.93
CA SER A 53 7.11 -28.23 19.47
C SER A 53 5.59 -28.02 19.42
N TYR A 54 4.93 -28.76 18.52
CA TYR A 54 3.48 -28.92 18.34
C TYR A 54 2.68 -27.75 17.72
N ALA A 55 2.12 -28.06 16.55
CA ALA A 55 1.17 -27.25 15.80
C ALA A 55 -0.17 -27.11 16.56
N SER A 56 -0.53 -25.90 16.97
CA SER A 56 -1.95 -25.57 17.24
C SER A 56 -2.36 -24.09 17.17
N TYR A 57 -1.46 -23.15 16.83
CA TYR A 57 -1.86 -21.74 16.63
C TYR A 57 -1.30 -21.13 15.32
N PRO A 58 -1.71 -21.64 14.14
CA PRO A 58 -1.20 -21.17 12.85
C PRO A 58 -1.82 -19.86 12.36
N THR A 59 -2.77 -19.24 13.08
CA THR A 59 -3.48 -18.05 12.58
C THR A 59 -2.86 -16.74 13.08
N LEU A 60 -2.43 -16.67 14.34
CA LEU A 60 -1.88 -15.42 14.89
C LEU A 60 -0.52 -15.05 14.28
N THR A 61 0.32 -16.05 13.96
CA THR A 61 1.71 -15.88 13.51
C THR A 61 1.90 -15.61 12.03
N LYS A 62 0.86 -15.80 11.21
CA LYS A 62 0.94 -15.58 9.76
C LYS A 62 0.72 -14.13 9.36
N ASP A 63 -0.07 -13.39 10.15
CA ASP A 63 -0.50 -12.03 9.81
C ASP A 63 0.37 -10.96 10.48
N VAL A 64 1.26 -11.35 11.40
CA VAL A 64 2.21 -10.45 12.05
C VAL A 64 3.58 -10.58 11.39
N ILE A 65 3.96 -9.54 10.65
CA ILE A 65 5.28 -9.45 10.01
C ILE A 65 6.35 -9.37 11.12
N GLY A 66 6.20 -8.50 12.13
CA GLY A 66 6.91 -8.55 13.41
C GLY A 66 6.67 -7.32 14.32
N ILE A 67 7.45 -7.17 15.40
CA ILE A 67 7.31 -6.10 16.41
C ILE A 67 7.79 -4.79 15.78
N VAL A 68 7.29 -3.58 16.08
CA VAL A 68 7.81 -2.33 15.45
C VAL A 68 9.34 -2.18 15.56
N ALA A 69 9.91 -2.62 16.68
CA ALA A 69 11.36 -2.71 16.89
C ALA A 69 12.07 -3.68 15.91
N THR A 70 11.34 -4.61 15.32
CA THR A 70 11.80 -5.56 14.30
C THR A 70 11.21 -5.32 12.89
N LEU A 71 9.94 -4.92 12.68
CA LEU A 71 9.19 -5.13 11.42
C LEU A 71 7.81 -4.39 11.27
N GLY A 72 7.47 -3.35 12.03
CA GLY A 72 6.06 -2.94 12.24
C GLY A 72 5.12 -2.78 11.01
N ARG A 73 3.86 -3.24 11.13
CA ARG A 73 2.70 -2.78 10.31
C ARG A 73 1.37 -2.84 11.09
N VAL A 74 0.41 -2.02 10.63
CA VAL A 74 -1.02 -1.93 10.99
C VAL A 74 -1.84 -2.21 9.73
N ASP A 75 -2.97 -2.91 9.84
CA ASP A 75 -3.92 -3.17 8.75
C ASP A 75 -5.10 -2.21 8.81
N ASP A 76 -4.82 -0.93 8.56
CA ASP A 76 -5.87 0.06 8.36
C ASP A 76 -5.43 1.00 7.24
N ASP A 77 -6.19 1.01 6.13
CA ASP A 77 -5.99 1.96 5.03
C ASP A 77 -6.15 3.43 5.49
N ASN A 78 -6.68 3.64 6.71
CA ASN A 78 -6.82 4.94 7.35
C ASN A 78 -5.70 5.32 8.34
N LEU A 79 -4.77 4.42 8.65
CA LEU A 79 -3.59 4.77 9.45
C LEU A 79 -2.42 5.06 8.52
N SER A 80 -2.37 6.34 8.15
CA SER A 80 -1.24 7.08 7.59
C SER A 80 -0.93 6.85 6.10
N ARG A 81 -1.25 7.88 5.31
CA ARG A 81 -0.94 7.98 3.89
C ARG A 81 0.56 7.74 3.66
N PRO A 82 0.97 6.80 2.78
CA PRO A 82 2.37 6.63 2.42
C PRO A 82 3.01 7.95 1.99
N TYR A 83 4.32 8.08 2.18
CA TYR A 83 5.06 9.18 1.59
C TYR A 83 4.85 9.20 0.07
N CYS A 84 4.32 10.32 -0.42
CA CYS A 84 3.94 10.49 -1.83
C CYS A 84 4.98 11.22 -2.67
N GLY A 85 6.18 11.47 -2.14
CA GLY A 85 7.25 12.13 -2.88
C GLY A 85 8.19 11.12 -3.55
N GLU A 86 9.25 11.65 -4.15
CA GLU A 86 10.21 10.87 -4.93
C GLU A 86 11.20 10.10 -4.05
N PHE A 87 11.81 9.08 -4.64
CA PHE A 87 12.91 8.32 -4.05
C PHE A 87 14.23 8.75 -4.67
N VAL A 88 15.31 8.55 -3.91
CA VAL A 88 16.67 8.75 -4.44
C VAL A 88 16.88 7.77 -5.59
N LEU A 89 17.24 8.31 -6.76
CA LEU A 89 17.48 7.52 -7.97
C LEU A 89 18.59 6.50 -7.75
N ASP A 90 18.38 5.29 -8.24
CA ASP A 90 19.32 4.16 -8.19
C ASP A 90 19.83 3.80 -6.77
N ASP A 91 19.09 4.18 -5.71
CA ASP A 91 19.44 3.79 -4.34
C ASP A 91 18.88 2.38 -4.02
N PRO A 92 19.74 1.37 -3.77
CA PRO A 92 19.30 0.02 -3.41
C PRO A 92 18.55 -0.06 -2.07
N GLN A 93 18.71 0.93 -1.20
CA GLN A 93 17.95 1.08 0.05
C GLN A 93 16.65 1.88 -0.11
N ARG A 94 16.37 2.35 -1.35
CA ARG A 94 15.18 3.10 -1.73
C ARG A 94 14.89 4.22 -0.73
N ARG A 95 15.89 5.07 -0.47
CA ARG A 95 15.75 6.21 0.43
C ARG A 95 14.81 7.26 -0.16
N LEU A 96 14.15 8.00 0.72
CA LEU A 96 13.23 9.07 0.34
C LEU A 96 14.04 10.29 -0.13
N ASP A 97 13.68 10.89 -1.26
CA ASP A 97 14.28 12.14 -1.74
C ASP A 97 13.64 13.35 -1.03
N LEU A 98 14.04 13.52 0.23
CA LEU A 98 13.54 14.60 1.08
C LEU A 98 14.36 15.87 0.85
N LEU A 99 13.65 16.98 0.63
CA LEU A 99 14.25 18.30 0.50
C LEU A 99 15.08 18.63 1.75
N LYS A 100 16.39 18.80 1.56
CA LYS A 100 17.32 19.16 2.61
C LYS A 100 17.01 20.58 3.14
N PRO A 101 17.14 20.81 4.45
CA PRO A 101 16.94 22.15 5.02
C PRO A 101 17.96 23.13 4.44
N LYS A 102 17.54 24.38 4.30
CA LYS A 102 18.39 25.49 3.86
C LYS A 102 18.19 26.67 4.79
N LEU A 103 19.29 27.31 5.16
CA LEU A 103 19.29 28.58 5.89
C LEU A 103 18.79 29.71 4.96
N SER A 104 18.55 30.90 5.52
CA SER A 104 18.19 32.09 4.74
C SER A 104 19.25 32.48 3.70
N THR A 105 20.50 32.05 3.90
CA THR A 105 21.61 32.19 2.95
C THR A 105 21.53 31.22 1.78
N GLY A 106 20.65 30.21 1.82
CA GLY A 106 20.52 29.14 0.83
C GLY A 106 21.43 27.93 1.10
N GLU A 107 22.35 28.03 2.05
CA GLU A 107 23.27 26.95 2.43
C GLU A 107 22.59 25.91 3.33
N SER A 108 23.10 24.68 3.31
CA SER A 108 22.67 23.65 4.26
C SER A 108 23.12 24.05 5.68
N PRO A 109 22.26 23.88 6.70
CA PRO A 109 22.66 24.13 8.08
C PRO A 109 23.91 23.31 8.44
N PRO A 110 24.86 23.91 9.19
CA PRO A 110 26.04 23.20 9.66
C PRO A 110 25.62 21.99 10.50
N GLY A 111 26.41 20.93 10.42
CA GLY A 111 26.19 19.71 11.21
C GLY A 111 24.98 18.87 10.79
N PHE A 112 24.18 19.24 9.79
CA PHE A 112 23.10 18.40 9.27
C PHE A 112 23.65 17.12 8.63
N LEU A 113 23.23 15.95 9.15
CA LEU A 113 23.69 14.63 8.70
C LEU A 113 22.69 13.93 7.79
N GLY A 114 21.41 14.33 7.83
CA GLY A 114 20.35 13.72 7.05
C GLY A 114 19.06 13.55 7.83
N PHE A 115 18.12 12.83 7.23
CA PHE A 115 16.84 12.48 7.85
C PHE A 115 16.91 11.09 8.48
N ALA A 116 16.37 10.94 9.68
CA ALA A 116 16.42 9.68 10.45
C ALA A 116 15.77 8.51 9.69
N VAL A 117 14.67 8.76 8.97
CA VAL A 117 14.00 7.75 8.12
C VAL A 117 14.93 7.12 7.07
N ASN A 118 15.94 7.85 6.61
CA ASN A 118 16.91 7.39 5.60
C ASN A 118 18.19 6.78 6.22
N MET A 119 18.34 6.85 7.55
CA MET A 119 19.47 6.25 8.27
C MET A 119 19.21 4.80 8.69
N ILE A 120 17.95 4.35 8.62
CA ILE A 120 17.56 2.98 8.93
C ILE A 120 17.76 2.13 7.68
N ASN A 121 18.57 1.08 7.79
CA ASN A 121 18.63 0.06 6.77
C ASN A 121 17.41 -0.84 6.87
N VAL A 122 16.75 -1.06 5.74
CA VAL A 122 15.57 -1.92 5.65
C VAL A 122 15.97 -3.15 4.87
N GLU A 123 15.57 -4.31 5.39
CA GLU A 123 15.77 -5.59 4.72
C GLU A 123 15.07 -5.59 3.37
N TYR A 124 15.69 -6.22 2.38
CA TYR A 124 15.23 -6.18 1.00
C TYR A 124 13.77 -6.60 0.82
N MET A 125 13.32 -7.64 1.53
CA MET A 125 11.94 -8.14 1.49
C MET A 125 10.91 -7.08 1.91
N ASN A 126 11.34 -6.09 2.67
CA ASN A 126 10.49 -5.07 3.25
C ASN A 126 10.58 -3.73 2.51
N LEU A 127 11.36 -3.64 1.42
CA LEU A 127 11.52 -2.42 0.62
C LEU A 127 10.41 -2.21 -0.41
N PHE A 128 9.75 -3.29 -0.85
CA PHE A 128 8.77 -3.26 -1.95
C PHE A 128 7.61 -4.22 -1.68
N PHE A 129 6.42 -3.92 -2.24
CA PHE A 129 5.28 -4.84 -2.31
C PHE A 129 4.81 -5.44 -0.97
N LEU A 130 5.07 -4.73 0.13
CA LEU A 130 4.66 -5.17 1.46
C LEU A 130 3.20 -4.85 1.75
N THR A 131 2.68 -3.76 1.17
CA THR A 131 1.26 -3.42 1.23
C THR A 131 0.53 -3.92 -0.02
N SER A 132 -0.80 -4.06 0.09
CA SER A 132 -1.68 -4.34 -1.05
C SER A 132 -1.54 -3.30 -2.17
N SER A 133 -1.20 -2.06 -1.82
CA SER A 133 -0.91 -0.95 -2.75
C SER A 133 0.52 -0.94 -3.31
N GLY A 134 1.37 -1.91 -2.94
CA GLY A 134 2.72 -2.08 -3.49
C GLY A 134 3.84 -1.34 -2.74
N HIS A 135 3.54 -0.69 -1.61
CA HIS A 135 4.50 0.10 -0.84
C HIS A 135 5.34 -0.77 0.10
N GLY A 136 6.56 -0.30 0.42
CA GLY A 136 7.46 -0.86 1.42
C GLY A 136 7.38 -0.18 2.80
N LEU A 137 8.19 -0.65 3.75
CA LEU A 137 8.20 -0.12 5.13
C LEU A 137 8.71 1.31 5.23
N ARG A 138 9.60 1.75 4.34
CA ARG A 138 10.26 3.06 4.47
C ARG A 138 9.27 4.21 4.28
N GLU A 139 8.52 4.17 3.20
CA GLU A 139 7.51 5.19 2.87
C GLU A 139 6.22 5.06 3.68
N THR A 140 6.00 3.91 4.33
CA THR A 140 4.86 3.68 5.21
C THR A 140 5.30 3.82 6.65
N LEU A 141 5.55 2.71 7.35
CA LEU A 141 5.84 2.69 8.79
C LEU A 141 6.92 3.70 9.20
N LEU A 142 8.10 3.65 8.59
CA LEU A 142 9.24 4.44 9.06
C LEU A 142 9.02 5.93 8.80
N TYR A 143 8.40 6.31 7.68
CA TYR A 143 8.02 7.69 7.45
C TYR A 143 6.96 8.17 8.44
N ASN A 144 6.03 7.31 8.85
CA ASN A 144 5.02 7.70 9.83
C ASN A 144 5.55 7.79 11.27
N ILE A 145 6.66 7.10 11.57
CA ILE A 145 7.36 7.21 12.86
C ILE A 145 8.32 8.39 12.88
N PHE A 146 9.17 8.50 11.87
CA PHE A 146 10.28 9.48 11.84
C PHE A 146 9.95 10.73 11.05
N SER A 147 8.99 10.70 10.14
CA SER A 147 8.63 11.80 9.24
C SER A 147 9.89 12.47 8.66
N ARG A 148 10.02 13.79 8.80
CA ARG A 148 11.19 14.58 8.41
C ARG A 148 12.12 14.87 9.60
N LEU A 149 12.20 13.98 10.59
CA LEU A 149 13.12 14.10 11.74
C LEU A 149 14.56 14.25 11.26
N GLN A 150 15.17 15.38 11.60
CA GLN A 150 16.51 15.75 11.17
C GLN A 150 17.54 15.27 12.19
N VAL A 151 18.72 14.85 11.72
CA VAL A 151 19.81 14.40 12.57
C VAL A 151 21.00 15.34 12.39
N TYR A 152 21.56 15.77 13.52
CA TYR A 152 22.66 16.72 13.59
C TYR A 152 23.87 16.14 14.32
N LYS A 153 25.06 16.67 14.03
CA LYS A 153 26.30 16.26 14.67
C LYS A 153 26.35 16.66 16.15
N THR A 154 26.03 17.92 16.45
CA THR A 154 26.10 18.50 17.80
C THR A 154 24.79 19.20 18.17
N ARG A 155 24.58 19.42 19.47
CA ARG A 155 23.43 20.18 19.97
C ARG A 155 23.50 21.63 19.52
N GLU A 156 24.70 22.23 19.47
CA GLU A 156 24.89 23.59 18.97
C GLU A 156 24.47 23.73 17.51
N ASP A 157 24.94 22.82 16.63
CA ASP A 157 24.57 22.79 15.21
C ASP A 157 23.05 22.68 15.02
N MET A 158 22.42 21.80 15.80
CA MET A 158 20.96 21.62 15.80
C MET A 158 20.21 22.89 16.19
N LEU A 159 20.70 23.62 17.20
CA LEU A 159 20.08 24.88 17.64
C LEU A 159 20.24 26.01 16.63
N LEU A 160 21.37 26.07 15.92
CA LEU A 160 21.57 27.02 14.82
C LEU A 160 20.60 26.75 13.65
N ALA A 161 20.28 25.48 13.41
CA ALA A 161 19.34 25.06 12.38
C ALA A 161 17.85 25.17 12.78
N ARG A 162 17.53 25.63 13.99
CA ARG A 162 16.16 25.71 14.53
C ARG A 162 15.13 26.32 13.56
N PRO A 163 15.41 27.41 12.81
CA PRO A 163 14.45 27.97 11.87
C PRO A 163 14.04 27.01 10.72
N CYS A 164 14.86 25.99 10.45
CA CYS A 164 14.68 25.06 9.34
C CYS A 164 14.11 23.69 9.79
N ILE A 165 13.86 23.50 11.10
CA ILE A 165 13.35 22.26 11.68
C ILE A 165 11.83 22.33 11.77
N SER A 166 11.13 21.45 11.04
CA SER A 166 9.66 21.41 10.99
C SER A 166 9.05 20.35 11.91
N ASP A 167 9.59 19.14 11.90
CA ASP A 167 8.96 17.98 12.54
C ASP A 167 9.63 17.64 13.87
N GLY A 168 10.95 17.81 13.91
CA GLY A 168 11.80 17.56 15.06
C GLY A 168 13.26 17.42 14.64
N ALA A 169 14.14 17.37 15.62
CA ALA A 169 15.55 17.10 15.39
C ALA A 169 16.19 16.38 16.58
N ILE A 170 17.25 15.63 16.29
CA ILE A 170 18.13 15.03 17.30
C ILE A 170 19.58 15.33 16.97
N SER A 171 20.44 15.34 17.99
CA SER A 171 21.89 15.44 17.82
C SER A 171 22.61 14.24 18.44
N LEU A 172 23.77 13.88 17.89
CA LEU A 172 24.54 12.70 18.34
C LEU A 172 25.09 12.83 19.77
N ASP A 173 25.22 14.05 20.29
CA ASP A 173 25.58 14.38 21.68
C ASP A 173 24.35 14.48 22.62
N GLY A 174 23.20 13.93 22.19
CA GLY A 174 22.03 13.72 23.03
C GLY A 174 21.09 14.93 23.13
N GLY A 175 21.07 15.82 22.14
CA GLY A 175 20.05 16.86 22.01
C GLY A 175 18.79 16.33 21.34
N MET A 176 17.61 16.82 21.74
CA MET A 176 16.35 16.46 21.11
C MET A 176 15.36 17.62 21.12
N ILE A 177 14.81 17.90 19.93
CA ILE A 177 13.69 18.80 19.66
C ILE A 177 12.55 17.91 19.16
N ARG A 178 11.48 17.77 19.96
CA ARG A 178 10.35 16.89 19.60
C ARG A 178 9.41 17.51 18.58
N HIS A 179 9.29 18.84 18.65
CA HIS A 179 8.48 19.68 17.78
C HIS A 179 9.04 21.11 17.88
N PRO A 180 8.83 22.00 16.90
CA PRO A 180 9.19 23.41 17.04
C PRO A 180 8.72 23.98 18.37
N GLY A 181 9.67 24.47 19.18
CA GLY A 181 9.41 25.05 20.50
C GLY A 181 9.35 24.06 21.68
N ILE A 182 9.36 22.75 21.46
CA ILE A 182 9.37 21.73 22.53
C ILE A 182 10.72 21.02 22.59
N PHE A 183 11.47 21.31 23.66
CA PHE A 183 12.81 20.78 23.92
C PHE A 183 12.78 19.74 25.03
N SER A 184 13.51 18.64 24.86
CA SER A 184 13.76 17.69 25.95
C SER A 184 15.03 18.10 26.70
N LEU A 185 14.91 18.41 27.99
CA LEU A 185 16.04 18.74 28.87
C LEU A 185 16.12 17.72 30.01
N GLY A 186 17.34 17.41 30.45
CA GLY A 186 17.61 16.53 31.60
C GLY A 186 18.27 15.20 31.21
N SER A 187 18.48 14.35 32.22
CA SER A 187 19.05 13.02 32.04
C SER A 187 18.07 12.11 31.31
N TRP A 188 18.54 11.46 30.25
CA TRP A 188 17.74 10.52 29.48
C TRP A 188 17.43 9.28 30.31
N LYS A 189 16.18 8.82 30.26
CA LYS A 189 15.86 7.46 30.73
C LYS A 189 16.46 6.50 29.72
N GLU A 190 17.47 5.75 30.12
CA GLU A 190 18.13 4.77 29.27
C GLU A 190 17.10 3.73 28.79
N MET A 191 16.99 3.59 27.47
CA MET A 191 16.18 2.56 26.85
C MET A 191 17.08 1.37 26.56
N ASN A 192 16.76 0.22 27.17
CA ASN A 192 17.56 -1.00 27.02
C ASN A 192 17.32 -1.73 25.69
N ILE A 193 16.33 -1.28 24.90
CA ILE A 193 16.01 -1.85 23.59
C ILE A 193 16.69 -1.00 22.52
N ARG A 194 17.52 -1.63 21.69
CA ARG A 194 18.24 -0.97 20.59
C ARG A 194 17.82 -1.57 19.25
N PHE A 195 17.96 -0.79 18.18
CA PHE A 195 17.80 -1.32 16.83
C PHE A 195 18.90 -2.35 16.53
N PRO A 196 18.58 -3.47 15.86
CA PRO A 196 19.58 -4.43 15.41
C PRO A 196 20.63 -3.76 14.52
N ARG A 197 21.88 -4.18 14.64
CA ARG A 197 22.97 -3.68 13.78
C ARG A 197 22.98 -4.47 12.49
N SER A 198 22.86 -3.80 11.36
CA SER A 198 23.11 -4.44 10.07
C SER A 198 24.57 -4.86 9.98
N SER A 199 24.83 -6.12 9.62
CA SER A 199 26.16 -6.54 9.17
C SER A 199 26.48 -5.75 7.89
N ALA A 200 27.56 -4.97 7.89
CA ALA A 200 27.99 -4.23 6.72
C ALA A 200 28.49 -5.22 5.65
N SER A 201 27.63 -5.56 4.69
CA SER A 201 28.06 -6.21 3.45
C SER A 201 27.29 -5.65 2.27
N SER A 202 28.04 -4.96 1.42
CA SER A 202 27.68 -4.40 0.13
C SER A 202 27.91 -5.44 -0.96
N ALA A 203 26.85 -6.10 -1.42
CA ALA A 203 26.75 -6.59 -2.80
C ALA A 203 25.27 -6.85 -3.10
N PRO A 204 24.69 -6.28 -4.18
CA PRO A 204 23.45 -6.79 -4.73
C PRO A 204 23.77 -8.19 -5.27
N SER A 205 23.50 -9.20 -4.46
CA SER A 205 23.55 -10.57 -4.95
C SER A 205 22.47 -10.73 -6.01
N LYS A 206 22.77 -11.45 -7.11
CA LYS A 206 21.81 -11.90 -8.13
C LYS A 206 20.52 -12.52 -7.53
N TYR A 207 20.65 -13.00 -6.30
CA TYR A 207 19.60 -13.46 -5.40
C TYR A 207 18.54 -12.38 -5.10
N SER A 208 18.96 -11.15 -4.77
CA SER A 208 18.07 -10.02 -4.42
C SER A 208 17.17 -9.62 -5.59
N GLU A 209 17.67 -9.63 -6.83
CA GLU A 209 16.85 -9.38 -8.02
C GLU A 209 15.81 -10.48 -8.26
N THR A 210 16.20 -11.75 -8.04
CA THR A 210 15.31 -12.89 -8.22
C THR A 210 14.20 -12.90 -7.17
N GLU A 211 14.50 -12.52 -5.93
CA GLU A 211 13.51 -12.34 -4.86
C GLU A 211 12.57 -11.16 -5.15
N LYS A 212 13.09 -10.05 -5.69
CA LYS A 212 12.26 -8.92 -6.15
C LYS A 212 11.18 -9.39 -7.12
N GLN A 213 11.62 -10.12 -8.14
CA GLN A 213 10.74 -10.63 -9.18
C GLN A 213 9.71 -11.59 -8.57
N LEU A 214 10.11 -12.40 -7.58
CA LEU A 214 9.17 -13.29 -6.91
C LEU A 214 8.09 -12.52 -6.14
N MET A 215 8.47 -11.51 -5.35
CA MET A 215 7.53 -10.69 -4.60
C MET A 215 6.60 -9.91 -5.53
N GLU A 216 7.15 -9.31 -6.58
CA GLU A 216 6.36 -8.60 -7.61
C GLU A 216 5.37 -9.55 -8.30
N MET A 217 5.80 -10.76 -8.69
CA MET A 217 4.94 -11.74 -9.33
C MET A 217 3.83 -12.23 -8.40
N ARG A 218 4.13 -12.42 -7.10
CA ARG A 218 3.12 -12.77 -6.09
C ARG A 218 2.08 -11.67 -5.95
N TRP A 219 2.53 -10.42 -5.84
CA TRP A 219 1.65 -9.26 -5.73
C TRP A 219 0.78 -9.09 -6.99
N LYS A 220 1.35 -9.22 -8.19
CA LYS A 220 0.60 -9.19 -9.46
C LYS A 220 -0.47 -10.30 -9.53
N LYS A 221 -0.13 -11.51 -9.06
CA LYS A 221 -1.08 -12.63 -9.01
C LYS A 221 -2.26 -12.30 -8.10
N GLU A 222 -2.02 -11.74 -6.93
CA GLU A 222 -3.08 -11.34 -6.00
C GLU A 222 -3.99 -10.27 -6.60
N LYS A 223 -3.44 -9.23 -7.23
CA LYS A 223 -4.22 -8.19 -7.91
C LYS A 223 -5.09 -8.74 -9.04
N MET A 224 -4.54 -9.66 -9.83
CA MET A 224 -5.30 -10.32 -10.88
C MET A 224 -6.46 -11.18 -10.32
N GLU A 225 -6.26 -11.81 -9.16
CA GLU A 225 -7.32 -12.58 -8.50
C GLU A 225 -8.44 -11.67 -7.96
N GLU A 226 -8.08 -10.50 -7.40
CA GLU A 226 -9.06 -9.48 -7.00
C GLU A 226 -9.86 -8.98 -8.21
N ASP A 227 -9.20 -8.68 -9.33
CA ASP A 227 -9.86 -8.23 -10.55
C ASP A 227 -10.78 -9.31 -11.13
N MET A 228 -10.35 -10.58 -11.13
CA MET A 228 -11.18 -11.69 -11.56
C MET A 228 -12.44 -11.84 -10.69
N LYS A 229 -12.32 -11.69 -9.36
CA LYS A 229 -13.47 -11.70 -8.44
C LYS A 229 -14.41 -10.52 -8.72
N ARG A 230 -13.87 -9.34 -8.99
CA ARG A 230 -14.66 -8.14 -9.33
C ARG A 230 -15.43 -8.34 -10.63
N GLU A 231 -14.77 -8.82 -11.68
CA GLU A 231 -15.38 -9.10 -12.98
C GLU A 231 -16.47 -10.18 -12.87
N GLN A 232 -16.21 -11.23 -12.10
CA GLN A 232 -17.18 -12.28 -11.83
C GLN A 232 -18.44 -11.74 -11.14
N ALA A 233 -18.28 -10.85 -10.15
CA ALA A 233 -19.41 -10.20 -9.48
C ALA A 233 -20.25 -9.34 -10.46
N LEU A 234 -19.60 -8.62 -11.37
CA LEU A 234 -20.29 -7.85 -12.41
C LEU A 234 -21.04 -8.75 -13.39
N LEU A 235 -20.42 -9.85 -13.81
CA LEU A 235 -21.04 -10.84 -14.68
C LEU A 235 -22.28 -11.46 -14.04
N ASP A 236 -22.21 -11.81 -12.76
CA ASP A 236 -23.32 -12.39 -12.03
C ASP A 236 -24.47 -11.38 -11.84
N ALA A 237 -24.14 -10.11 -11.57
CA ALA A 237 -25.12 -9.04 -11.53
C ALA A 237 -25.82 -8.84 -12.89
N ALA A 238 -25.07 -8.84 -13.99
CA ALA A 238 -25.61 -8.70 -15.34
C ALA A 238 -26.49 -9.88 -15.74
N ARG A 239 -26.07 -11.12 -15.41
CA ARG A 239 -26.86 -12.34 -15.62
C ARG A 239 -28.18 -12.29 -14.86
N HIS A 240 -28.15 -11.87 -13.60
CA HIS A 240 -29.34 -11.72 -12.78
C HIS A 240 -30.29 -10.67 -13.37
N GLN A 241 -29.76 -9.52 -13.80
CA GLN A 241 -30.56 -8.47 -14.47
C GLN A 241 -31.19 -8.97 -15.77
N PHE A 242 -30.44 -9.70 -16.60
CA PHE A 242 -30.93 -10.29 -17.83
C PHE A 242 -32.07 -11.28 -17.57
N GLN A 243 -31.89 -12.19 -16.60
CA GLN A 243 -32.89 -13.19 -16.27
C GLN A 243 -34.18 -12.54 -15.76
N ARG A 244 -34.08 -11.51 -14.91
CA ARG A 244 -35.22 -10.71 -14.49
C ARG A 244 -35.96 -10.05 -15.66
N LYS A 245 -35.24 -9.36 -16.56
CA LYS A 245 -35.86 -8.72 -17.74
C LYS A 245 -36.50 -9.75 -18.68
N LYS A 246 -35.91 -10.93 -18.81
CA LYS A 246 -36.47 -12.03 -19.60
C LYS A 246 -37.81 -12.49 -19.01
N GLU A 247 -37.89 -12.67 -17.70
CA GLU A 247 -39.14 -13.04 -17.01
C GLU A 247 -40.22 -11.94 -17.17
N GLU A 248 -39.84 -10.68 -16.99
CA GLU A 248 -40.72 -9.52 -17.23
C GLU A 248 -41.24 -9.48 -18.67
N PHE A 249 -40.37 -9.74 -19.66
CA PHE A 249 -40.74 -9.77 -21.07
C PHE A 249 -41.68 -10.93 -21.41
N VAL A 250 -41.42 -12.14 -20.89
CA VAL A 250 -42.31 -13.29 -21.09
C VAL A 250 -43.69 -13.03 -20.48
N LYS A 251 -43.75 -12.41 -19.30
CA LYS A 251 -45.01 -12.00 -18.68
C LYS A 251 -45.78 -11.01 -19.56
N PHE A 252 -45.09 -9.99 -20.08
CA PHE A 252 -45.68 -9.01 -21.00
C PHE A 252 -46.27 -9.66 -22.27
N LEU A 253 -45.59 -10.67 -22.85
CA LEU A 253 -46.10 -11.40 -24.01
C LEU A 253 -47.37 -12.20 -23.69
N ALA A 254 -47.45 -12.84 -22.52
CA ALA A 254 -48.62 -13.59 -22.10
C ALA A 254 -49.85 -12.68 -21.85
N GLU A 255 -49.62 -11.49 -21.29
CA GLU A 255 -50.66 -10.46 -21.11
C GLU A 255 -51.12 -9.90 -22.47
N SER A 256 -50.19 -9.65 -23.39
CA SER A 256 -50.52 -9.09 -24.72
C SER A 256 -51.34 -10.07 -25.59
N SER A 257 -51.05 -11.37 -25.50
CA SER A 257 -51.80 -12.39 -26.26
C SER A 257 -53.24 -12.58 -25.75
N SER A 258 -53.44 -12.40 -24.44
CA SER A 258 -54.77 -12.49 -23.82
C SER A 258 -55.66 -11.29 -24.16
N TYR A 259 -55.10 -10.09 -24.36
CA TYR A 259 -55.83 -8.95 -24.92
C TYR A 259 -56.19 -9.13 -26.41
N ALA A 260 -55.31 -9.73 -27.22
CA ALA A 260 -55.57 -9.99 -28.64
C ALA A 260 -56.65 -11.07 -28.87
N ALA A 261 -56.71 -12.09 -28.01
CA ALA A 261 -57.74 -13.14 -28.06
C ALA A 261 -59.13 -12.68 -27.56
N GLN A 262 -59.20 -11.54 -26.88
CA GLN A 262 -60.45 -10.95 -26.40
C GLN A 262 -61.05 -9.89 -27.35
N GLN A 263 -60.44 -9.57 -28.49
CA GLN A 263 -61.11 -8.75 -29.51
C GLN A 263 -62.15 -9.59 -30.26
N PRO A 264 -63.46 -9.34 -30.09
CA PRO A 264 -64.49 -9.98 -30.88
C PRO A 264 -64.49 -9.38 -32.28
N HIS A 265 -64.70 -10.25 -33.25
CA HIS A 265 -64.95 -9.94 -34.66
C HIS A 265 -66.02 -8.83 -34.81
N MET A 266 -65.60 -7.60 -35.11
CA MET A 266 -66.51 -6.56 -35.61
C MET A 266 -66.59 -6.69 -37.13
N HIS A 267 -67.78 -6.98 -37.64
CA HIS A 267 -68.12 -7.08 -39.07
C HIS A 267 -67.70 -5.82 -39.87
N PRO A 268 -67.38 -5.97 -41.17
CA PRO A 268 -67.16 -4.85 -42.07
C PRO A 268 -68.50 -4.33 -42.60
N MET A 269 -69.04 -3.28 -41.99
CA MET A 269 -70.08 -2.48 -42.62
C MET A 269 -69.95 -1.03 -42.17
N GLN A 270 -69.17 -0.26 -42.93
CA GLN A 270 -69.34 1.18 -43.20
C GLN A 270 -68.10 1.68 -43.96
N GLN A 271 -68.00 1.27 -45.23
CA GLN A 271 -67.03 1.84 -46.18
C GLN A 271 -67.76 2.38 -47.42
N GLN A 272 -68.91 3.02 -47.22
CA GLN A 272 -69.69 3.63 -48.30
C GLN A 272 -70.28 5.00 -47.93
N GLN A 273 -69.50 5.86 -47.25
CA GLN A 273 -69.92 7.26 -47.08
C GLN A 273 -68.82 8.33 -47.15
N GLN A 274 -67.62 8.02 -47.67
CA GLN A 274 -66.57 9.03 -47.87
C GLN A 274 -66.04 9.17 -49.31
N GLN A 275 -66.68 8.54 -50.31
CA GLN A 275 -66.31 8.75 -51.72
C GLN A 275 -67.10 9.87 -52.43
N GLN A 276 -67.96 10.62 -51.74
CA GLN A 276 -68.53 11.86 -52.28
C GLN A 276 -67.91 13.07 -51.59
N GLN A 277 -66.64 13.33 -51.89
CA GLN A 277 -66.07 14.68 -52.00
C GLN A 277 -64.60 14.56 -52.47
N GLN A 278 -64.42 14.11 -53.71
CA GLN A 278 -63.32 14.62 -54.51
C GLN A 278 -63.87 15.84 -55.26
N GLN A 279 -63.24 17.00 -55.12
CA GLN A 279 -62.61 17.71 -56.25
C GLN A 279 -61.70 18.86 -55.75
N PRO A 280 -60.69 19.26 -56.56
CA PRO A 280 -59.39 19.71 -56.08
C PRO A 280 -59.13 21.21 -56.34
N MET A 281 -58.16 21.81 -55.62
CA MET A 281 -57.49 23.04 -56.07
C MET A 281 -55.98 22.97 -55.79
N HIS A 282 -55.24 23.45 -56.78
CA HIS A 282 -53.80 23.36 -57.07
C HIS A 282 -52.80 23.74 -55.95
N PRO A 283 -51.51 23.35 -56.08
CA PRO A 283 -50.44 23.72 -55.17
C PRO A 283 -49.88 25.10 -55.51
N MET A 284 -49.56 25.90 -54.48
CA MET A 284 -48.76 27.11 -54.62
C MET A 284 -47.42 26.91 -53.91
N GLN A 285 -46.35 27.00 -54.70
CA GLN A 285 -44.96 26.96 -54.30
C GLN A 285 -44.66 28.05 -53.26
N GLN A 286 -43.77 27.78 -52.30
CA GLN A 286 -42.90 28.85 -51.82
C GLN A 286 -41.50 28.36 -51.45
N ASN A 287 -40.56 29.16 -51.96
CA ASN A 287 -39.12 28.99 -52.01
C ASN A 287 -38.42 29.14 -50.66
N HIS A 288 -37.27 28.46 -50.58
CA HIS A 288 -35.98 28.92 -50.02
C HIS A 288 -36.01 30.09 -49.05
N PHE A 289 -35.38 29.92 -47.87
CA PHE A 289 -34.29 30.82 -47.46
C PHE A 289 -33.33 30.11 -46.50
N MET A 290 -32.06 30.08 -46.89
CA MET A 290 -30.90 29.84 -46.02
C MET A 290 -30.84 30.90 -44.92
N ASN A 291 -30.33 30.54 -43.74
CA ASN A 291 -29.18 31.28 -43.20
C ASN A 291 -28.48 30.53 -42.05
N ARG A 292 -27.16 30.40 -42.26
CA ARG A 292 -26.01 30.30 -41.35
C ARG A 292 -26.15 29.63 -39.99
#